data_AF-A0A523XA73-F1
#
_entry.id   AF-A0A523XA73-F1
#
_cell.length_a   1.000
_cell.length_b   1.000
_cell.length_c   1.000
_cell.angle_alpha   90.00
_cell.angle_beta   90.00
_cell.angle_gamma   90.00
#
_symmetry.space_group_name_H-M   'P 1'
#
loop_
_entity.id
_entity.type
_entity.pdbx_description
1 polymer ?
#
loop_
_entity_poly.entity_id
_entity_poly.type
_entity_poly.pdbx_seq_one_letter_code
_entity_poly.pdbx_strand_id
1 'polypeptide(L)' 'DDIKIIIKISGEEDLLVLPAIYETPYNSKVLYGQPNEGLVVVTVTEEIKKKVKSLIQKMVKINEN' A
#
# COMPACT_ATOMS: atom_id res chain seq x y z
N ASP A 1 2.79 -12.65 -21.42
CA ASP A 1 3.95 -11.75 -21.26
C ASP A 1 3.88 -11.06 -19.91
N ASP A 2 4.82 -11.35 -19.01
CA ASP A 2 4.87 -10.74 -17.69
C ASP A 2 5.34 -9.29 -17.81
N ILE A 3 4.45 -8.34 -17.50
CA ILE A 3 4.79 -6.92 -17.44
C ILE A 3 5.61 -6.70 -16.17
N LYS A 4 6.90 -6.34 -16.32
CA LYS A 4 7.76 -5.97 -15.18
C LYS A 4 7.60 -4.48 -14.88
N ILE A 5 7.26 -4.16 -13.62
CA ILE A 5 7.14 -2.79 -13.11
C ILE A 5 8.12 -2.62 -11.96
N ILE A 6 8.85 -1.50 -11.95
CA ILE A 6 9.73 -1.09 -10.85
C ILE A 6 9.25 0.26 -10.34
N ILE A 7 8.98 0.36 -9.04
CA ILE A 7 8.64 1.61 -8.37
C ILE A 7 9.84 1.98 -7.48
N LYS A 8 10.45 3.14 -7.72
CA LYS A 8 11.54 3.65 -6.89
C LYS A 8 10.95 4.58 -5.83
N ILE A 9 11.27 4.32 -4.57
CA ILE A 9 10.74 5.04 -3.42
C ILE A 9 11.89 5.80 -2.78
N SER A 10 11.63 7.06 -2.41
CA SER A 10 12.52 7.85 -1.58
C SER A 10 11.91 7.95 -0.19
N GLY A 11 12.49 7.25 0.79
CA GLY A 11 11.95 7.16 2.15
C GLY A 11 11.54 5.73 2.52
N GLU A 12 10.46 5.59 3.29
CA GLU A 12 9.96 4.31 3.79
C GLU A 12 9.21 3.54 2.69
N GLU A 13 9.72 2.36 2.33
CA GLU A 13 9.14 1.53 1.27
C GLU A 13 7.77 0.94 1.65
N ASP A 14 7.61 0.56 2.91
CA ASP A 14 6.42 -0.16 3.39
C ASP A 14 5.14 0.68 3.28
N LEU A 15 5.23 2.01 3.28
CA LEU A 15 4.10 2.92 3.05
C LEU A 15 3.44 2.73 1.69
N LEU A 16 4.12 2.12 0.70
CA LEU A 16 3.50 1.70 -0.56
C LEU A 16 2.34 0.72 -0.37
N VAL A 17 2.27 0.04 0.78
CA VAL A 17 1.15 -0.85 1.10
C VAL A 17 -0.19 -0.11 1.07
N LEU A 18 -0.20 1.18 1.41
CA LEU A 18 -1.43 1.97 1.47
C LEU A 18 -2.08 2.13 0.08
N PRO A 19 -1.43 2.72 -0.93
CA PRO A 19 -2.02 2.78 -2.26
C PRO A 19 -2.23 1.38 -2.86
N ALA A 20 -1.36 0.39 -2.55
CA ALA A 20 -1.56 -0.98 -3.01
C ALA A 20 -2.89 -1.58 -2.50
N ILE A 21 -3.18 -1.48 -1.20
CA ILE A 21 -4.45 -1.95 -0.62
C ILE A 21 -5.63 -1.16 -1.19
N TYR A 22 -5.48 0.15 -1.35
CA TYR A 22 -6.55 1.03 -1.85
C TYR A 22 -7.00 0.64 -3.27
N GLU A 23 -6.06 0.31 -4.16
CA GLU A 23 -6.34 -0.07 -5.55
C GLU A 23 -6.67 -1.55 -5.74
N THR A 24 -6.28 -2.41 -4.80
CA THR A 24 -6.49 -3.87 -4.92
C THR A 24 -7.98 -4.24 -4.89
N PRO A 25 -8.46 -5.23 -5.68
CA PRO A 25 -9.85 -5.70 -5.60
C PRO A 25 -10.28 -6.20 -4.22
N TYR A 26 -11.57 -6.14 -3.91
CA TYR A 26 -12.11 -6.72 -2.67
C TYR A 26 -11.89 -8.24 -2.62
N ASN A 27 -11.77 -8.77 -1.40
CA ASN A 27 -11.51 -10.19 -1.10
C ASN A 27 -10.14 -10.71 -1.57
N SER A 28 -9.31 -9.88 -2.20
CA SER A 28 -7.91 -10.20 -2.48
C SER A 28 -7.03 -10.11 -1.23
N LYS A 29 -5.81 -10.63 -1.33
CA LYS A 29 -4.77 -10.52 -0.30
C LYS A 29 -3.63 -9.64 -0.77
N VAL A 30 -3.24 -8.69 0.08
CA VAL A 30 -2.00 -7.92 -0.06
C VAL A 30 -0.99 -8.45 0.96
N LEU A 31 0.23 -8.72 0.49
CA LEU A 31 1.32 -9.27 1.29
C LEU A 31 2.46 -8.27 1.28
N TYR A 32 3.00 -7.93 2.45
CA TYR A 32 4.16 -7.05 2.58
C TYR A 32 5.01 -7.45 3.79
N GLY A 33 6.28 -7.04 3.77
CA GLY A 33 7.20 -7.26 4.90
C GLY A 33 7.14 -6.10 5.88
N GLN A 34 7.21 -6.40 7.17
CA GLN A 34 7.29 -5.39 8.23
C GLN A 34 8.43 -5.74 9.20
N PRO A 35 9.30 -4.77 9.57
CA PRO A 35 10.36 -5.00 10.54
C PRO A 35 9.83 -5.62 11.83
N ASN A 36 10.48 -6.68 12.31
CA ASN A 36 10.14 -7.45 13.51
C ASN A 36 8.80 -8.23 13.48
N GLU A 37 7.95 -8.01 12.49
CA GLU A 37 6.67 -8.71 12.32
C GLU A 37 6.72 -9.77 11.20
N GLY A 38 7.69 -9.65 10.29
CA GLY A 38 7.85 -10.58 9.17
C GLY A 38 6.83 -10.33 8.07
N LEU A 39 6.19 -11.39 7.58
CA LEU A 39 5.20 -11.31 6.50
C LEU A 39 3.83 -10.94 7.07
N VAL A 40 3.31 -9.79 6.65
CA VAL A 40 1.96 -9.35 6.97
C VAL A 40 1.02 -9.66 5.80
N VAL A 41 -0.14 -10.23 6.11
CA VAL A 41 -1.18 -10.57 5.13
C VAL A 41 -2.44 -9.78 5.44
N VAL A 42 -2.85 -8.92 4.51
CA VAL A 42 -4.07 -8.11 4.63
C VAL A 42 -5.12 -8.64 3.67
N THR A 43 -6.31 -8.96 4.17
CA THR A 43 -7.46 -9.25 3.30
C THR A 43 -8.19 -7.94 3.01
N VAL A 44 -8.42 -7.65 1.74
CA VAL A 44 -9.00 -6.37 1.31
C VAL A 44 -10.51 -6.38 1.52
N THR A 45 -10.94 -5.72 2.58
CA THR A 45 -12.35 -5.49 2.91
C THR A 45 -12.72 -4.00 2.75
N GLU A 46 -14.01 -3.69 2.77
CA GLU A 46 -14.48 -2.30 2.75
C GLU A 46 -13.94 -1.49 3.94
N GLU A 47 -13.91 -2.09 5.14
CA GLU A 47 -13.38 -1.46 6.35
C GLU A 47 -11.89 -1.12 6.19
N ILE A 48 -11.09 -2.08 5.70
CA ILE A 48 -9.66 -1.89 5.45
C ILE A 48 -9.44 -0.79 4.42
N LYS A 49 -10.19 -0.78 3.30
CA LYS A 49 -10.09 0.30 2.30
C LYS A 49 -10.46 1.66 2.87
N LYS A 50 -11.49 1.76 3.73
CA LYS A 50 -11.86 3.01 4.42
C LYS A 50 -10.73 3.50 5.33
N LYS A 51 -10.13 2.61 6.12
CA LYS A 51 -8.98 2.93 7.00
C LYS A 51 -7.79 3.43 6.18
N VAL A 52 -7.43 2.71 5.13
CA VAL A 52 -6.33 3.08 4.23
C VAL A 52 -6.60 4.41 3.54
N LYS A 53 -7.81 4.63 3.02
CA LYS A 53 -8.20 5.92 2.42
C LYS A 53 -8.01 7.07 3.40
N SER A 54 -8.42 6.89 4.66
CA SER A 54 -8.24 7.91 5.70
C SER A 54 -6.75 8.21 5.98
N LEU A 55 -5.88 7.21 5.92
CA LEU A 55 -4.43 7.41 6.07
C LEU A 55 -3.85 8.17 4.88
N ILE A 56 -4.20 7.79 3.65
CA ILE A 56 -3.77 8.48 2.42
C ILE A 56 -4.21 9.95 2.44
N GLN A 57 -5.43 10.25 2.90
CA GLN A 57 -5.94 11.61 3.02
C GLN A 57 -5.16 12.50 4.02
N LYS A 58 -4.38 11.91 4.92
CA LYS A 58 -3.48 12.64 5.84
C LYS A 58 -2.11 12.92 5.23
N MET A 59 -1.78 12.30 4.09
CA MET A 59 -0.52 12.53 3.39
C MET A 59 -0.58 13.83 2.59
N VAL A 60 0.55 14.53 2.53
CA VAL A 60 0.70 15.72 1.71
C VAL A 60 1.22 15.33 0.34
N LYS A 61 0.63 15.92 -0.70
CA LYS A 61 1.21 15.82 -2.05
C LYS A 61 2.41 16.76 -2.11
N ILE A 62 3.59 16.20 -2.27
CA ILE A 62 4.79 16.97 -2.57
C ILE A 62 4.78 17.19 -4.09
N ASN A 63 4.73 18.45 -4.51
CA ASN A 63 5.02 18.80 -5.90
C ASN A 63 6.54 18.99 -5.99
N GLU A 64 7.21 18.25 -6.88
CA GLU A 64 8.61 18.52 -7.17
C GLU A 64 8.72 19.88 -7.89
N ASN A 65 9.63 20.73 -7.42
CA ASN A 65 10.03 21.98 -8.09
C ASN A 65 11.06 21.66 -9.17
#